data_AF-A0A7D7ZCI3-F1
#
_entry.id   AF-A0A7D7ZCI3-F1
#
_cell.length_a   1.000
_cell.length_b   1.000
_cell.length_c   1.000
_cell.angle_alpha   90.00
_cell.angle_beta   90.00
_cell.angle_gamma   90.00
#
_symmetry.space_group_name_H-M   'P 1'
#
loop_
_entity.id
_entity.type
_entity.pdbx_description
1 polymer ?
#
loop_
_entity_poly.entity_id
_entity_poly.type
_entity_poly.pdbx_seq_one_letter_code
_entity_poly.pdbx_strand_id
1 'polypeptide(L)' 'MGDDSELLKIQLYVNDERLRKLGEHKKSVELQLKNLKFDKDRVFLLEIMKRLDHNLQIEHKQRDGILKAMNSKNHF' A
#
# COMPACT_ATOMS: atom_id res chain seq x y z
N MET A 1 7.94 17.70 -23.60
CA MET A 1 8.00 16.32 -23.06
C MET A 1 8.42 16.33 -21.58
N GLY A 2 7.78 17.14 -20.71
CA GLY A 2 8.19 17.29 -19.28
C GLY A 2 7.13 16.81 -18.28
N ASP A 3 5.88 17.21 -18.52
CA ASP A 3 4.76 17.09 -17.57
C ASP A 3 4.44 15.63 -17.22
N ASP A 4 4.55 14.78 -18.23
CA ASP A 4 4.21 13.36 -18.20
C ASP A 4 5.18 12.49 -17.37
N SER A 5 6.40 12.98 -17.15
CA SER A 5 7.41 12.32 -16.30
C SER A 5 7.29 12.80 -14.85
N GLU A 6 6.99 14.09 -14.67
CA GLU A 6 6.74 14.69 -13.36
C GLU A 6 5.48 14.11 -12.70
N LEU A 7 4.39 13.94 -13.47
CA LEU A 7 3.17 13.29 -13.00
C LEU A 7 3.42 11.86 -12.51
N LEU A 8 4.22 11.07 -13.23
CA LEU A 8 4.57 9.70 -12.80
C LEU A 8 5.40 9.69 -11.51
N LYS A 9 6.31 10.65 -11.33
CA LYS A 9 7.08 10.79 -10.08
C LYS A 9 6.17 11.15 -8.90
N ILE A 10 5.21 12.07 -9.10
CA ILE A 10 4.22 12.43 -8.08
C ILE A 10 3.35 11.23 -7.73
N GLN A 11 2.88 10.48 -8.72
CA GLN A 11 2.09 9.27 -8.50
C GLN A 11 2.87 8.21 -7.73
N LEU A 12 4.14 7.99 -8.05
CA LEU A 12 5.00 7.05 -7.34
C LEU A 12 5.16 7.47 -5.87
N TYR A 13 5.43 8.75 -5.62
CA TYR A 13 5.55 9.29 -4.26
C TYR A 13 4.27 9.10 -3.45
N VAL A 14 3.10 9.41 -4.02
CA VAL A 14 1.81 9.23 -3.35
C VAL A 14 1.54 7.76 -3.05
N ASN A 15 1.85 6.86 -3.99
CA ASN A 15 1.68 5.42 -3.81
C ASN A 15 2.62 4.86 -2.72
N ASP A 16 3.89 5.28 -2.68
CA ASP A 16 4.84 4.91 -1.63
C ASP A 16 4.35 5.39 -0.25
N GLU A 17 3.81 6.60 -0.14
CA GLU A 17 3.22 7.11 1.11
C GLU A 17 1.98 6.32 1.55
N ARG A 18 1.14 5.88 0.60
CA ARG A 18 -0.01 5.00 0.90
C ARG A 18 0.45 3.63 1.40
N LEU A 19 1.44 3.03 0.74
CA LEU A 19 2.03 1.76 1.16
C LEU A 19 2.62 1.87 2.57
N ARG A 20 3.33 2.95 2.88
CA ARG A 20 3.88 3.20 4.23
C ARG A 20 2.77 3.24 5.28
N LYS A 21 1.72 4.04 5.04
CA LYS A 21 0.58 4.18 5.97
C LYS A 21 -0.19 2.87 6.16
N LEU A 22 -0.42 2.13 5.08
CA LEU A 22 -1.05 0.80 5.14
C LEU A 22 -0.19 -0.19 5.92
N GLY A 23 1.12 -0.18 5.72
CA GLY A 23 2.07 -1.02 6.46
C GLY A 23 2.11 -0.69 7.96
N GLU A 24 2.11 0.59 8.32
CA GLU A 24 2.02 1.04 9.71
C GLU A 24 0.71 0.62 10.37
N HIS A 25 -0.43 0.79 9.68
CA HIS A 25 -1.72 0.35 10.18
C HIS A 25 -1.76 -1.17 10.36
N LYS A 26 -1.23 -1.93 9.40
CA LYS A 26 -1.12 -3.40 9.50
C LYS A 26 -0.35 -3.82 10.75
N LYS A 27 0.83 -3.24 10.99
CA LYS A 27 1.64 -3.50 12.19
C LYS A 27 0.88 -3.19 13.48
N SER A 28 0.11 -2.10 13.51
CA SER A 28 -0.74 -1.74 14.64
C SER A 28 -1.82 -2.79 14.91
N VAL A 29 -2.50 -3.27 13.87
CA VAL A 29 -3.52 -4.32 13.98
C VAL A 29 -2.90 -5.65 14.41
N GLU A 30 -1.71 -6.00 13.90
CA GLU A 30 -0.95 -7.18 14.34
C GLU A 30 -0.63 -7.11 15.84
N LEU A 31 -0.25 -5.93 16.33
CA LEU A 31 0.01 -5.72 17.76
C LEU A 31 -1.25 -5.87 18.60
N GLN A 32 -2.39 -5.34 18.13
CA GLN A 32 -3.69 -5.50 18.79
C GLN A 32 -4.11 -6.98 18.85
N LEU A 33 -3.92 -7.72 17.75
CA LEU A 33 -4.18 -9.16 17.70
C LEU A 33 -3.29 -9.96 18.66
N LYS A 34 -2.01 -9.58 18.80
CA LYS A 34 -1.09 -10.24 19.76
C LYS A 34 -1.46 -9.98 21.21
N ASN A 35 -1.98 -8.78 21.51
CA ASN A 35 -2.34 -8.35 22.86
C ASN A 35 -3.82 -8.57 23.20
N LEU A 36 -4.54 -9.34 22.38
CA LEU A 36 -5.98 -9.48 22.47
C LEU A 36 -6.38 -10.20 23.77
N LYS A 37 -7.17 -9.53 24.61
CA LYS A 37 -7.69 -10.12 25.87
C LYS A 37 -9.02 -10.87 25.69
N PHE A 38 -9.77 -10.59 24.63
CA PHE A 38 -11.10 -11.15 24.40
C PHE A 38 -11.30 -11.54 22.94
N ASP A 39 -11.83 -12.73 22.68
CA ASP A 39 -12.04 -13.26 21.32
C ASP A 39 -13.06 -12.48 20.49
N LYS A 40 -13.98 -11.73 21.12
CA LYS A 40 -15.01 -10.96 20.41
C LYS A 40 -14.43 -9.91 19.44
N ASP A 41 -13.26 -9.36 19.76
CA ASP A 41 -12.60 -8.34 18.94
C ASP A 41 -11.69 -8.98 17.88
N ARG A 42 -11.44 -10.29 17.99
CA ARG A 42 -10.53 -11.04 17.10
C ARG A 42 -11.06 -11.09 15.68
N VAL A 43 -12.34 -11.41 15.51
CA VAL A 43 -12.97 -11.53 14.19
C VAL A 43 -12.89 -10.19 13.45
N PHE A 44 -13.23 -9.11 14.14
CA PHE A 44 -13.15 -7.75 13.59
C PHE A 44 -11.73 -7.38 13.16
N LEU A 45 -10.72 -7.61 14.01
CA LEU A 45 -9.32 -7.29 13.67
C LEU A 45 -8.78 -8.17 12.53
N LEU A 46 -9.22 -9.44 12.44
CA LEU A 46 -8.88 -10.31 11.31
C LEU A 46 -9.51 -9.82 9.99
N GLU A 47 -10.74 -9.31 10.03
CA GLU A 47 -11.36 -8.68 8.86
C GLU A 47 -10.63 -7.42 8.43
N ILE A 48 -10.21 -6.58 9.38
CA ILE A 48 -9.35 -5.42 9.10
C ILE A 48 -8.05 -5.88 8.44
N MET A 49 -7.40 -6.91 8.99
CA MET A 49 -6.15 -7.45 8.44
C MET A 49 -6.31 -7.88 6.97
N LYS A 50 -7.38 -8.63 6.65
CA LYS A 50 -7.68 -9.04 5.28
C LYS A 50 -7.85 -7.86 4.33
N ARG A 51 -8.54 -6.80 4.78
CA ARG A 51 -8.72 -5.57 3.99
C ARG A 51 -7.40 -4.82 3.79
N LEU A 52 -6.56 -4.76 4.82
CA LEU A 52 -5.24 -4.14 4.73
C LEU A 52 -4.33 -4.90 3.76
N ASP A 53 -4.33 -6.24 3.82
CA ASP A 53 -3.58 -7.08 2.88
C ASP A 53 -4.03 -6.88 1.45
N HIS A 54 -5.34 -6.84 1.21
CA HIS A 54 -5.89 -6.57 -0.11
C HIS A 54 -5.47 -5.18 -0.63
N ASN A 55 -5.57 -4.14 0.21
CA ASN A 55 -5.19 -2.80 -0.18
C ASN A 55 -3.68 -2.68 -0.47
N LEU A 56 -2.83 -3.34 0.33
CA LEU A 56 -1.39 -3.41 0.07
C LEU A 56 -1.10 -4.04 -1.30
N GLN A 57 -1.78 -5.13 -1.65
CA GLN A 57 -1.62 -5.76 -2.96
C GLN A 57 -2.02 -4.82 -4.11
N ILE A 58 -3.11 -4.07 -3.96
CA ILE A 58 -3.54 -3.07 -4.97
C ILE A 58 -2.45 -2.01 -5.14
N GLU A 59 -1.99 -1.42 -4.04
CA GLU A 59 -1.00 -0.34 -4.10
C GLU A 59 0.34 -0.85 -4.65
N HIS A 60 0.78 -2.07 -4.31
CA HIS A 60 1.97 -2.69 -4.93
C HIS A 60 1.81 -2.87 -6.44
N LYS A 61 0.65 -3.35 -6.89
CA LYS A 61 0.38 -3.51 -8.33
C LYS A 61 0.38 -2.17 -9.06
N GLN A 62 -0.16 -1.11 -8.42
CA GLN A 62 -0.11 0.25 -8.97
C GLN A 62 1.33 0.75 -9.07
N ARG A 63 2.15 0.54 -8.02
CA ARG A 63 3.58 0.87 -8.01
C ARG A 63 4.32 0.27 -9.19
N ASP A 64 4.14 -1.04 -9.41
CA ASP A 64 4.79 -1.76 -10.48
C ASP A 64 4.37 -1.22 -11.86
N GLY A 65 3.10 -0.83 -12.00
CA GLY A 65 2.59 -0.17 -13.20
C GLY A 65 3.27 1.18 -13.47
N ILE A 66 3.40 2.01 -12.44
CA ILE A 66 4.07 3.33 -12.52
C ILE A 66 5.55 3.15 -12.91
N LEU A 67 6.26 2.23 -12.23
CA LEU A 67 7.67 1.95 -12.52
C LEU A 67 7.89 1.44 -13.95
N LYS A 68 7.01 0.55 -14.44
CA LYS A 68 7.04 0.10 -15.84
C LYS A 68 6.84 1.26 -16.82
N ALA A 69 5.88 2.15 -16.55
CA ALA A 69 5.62 3.31 -17.41
C ALA A 69 6.79 4.30 -17.44
N MET A 70 7.47 4.51 -16.29
CA MET A 70 8.68 5.33 -16.23
C MET A 70 9.82 4.71 -17.05
N ASN A 71 10.03 3.39 -16.93
CA ASN A 71 11.09 2.69 -17.66
C ASN A 71 10.82 2.64 -19.17
N SER A 72 9.57 2.51 -19.61
CA SER A 72 9.23 2.55 -21.04
C SER A 72 9.46 3.93 -21.65
N LYS A 73 9.26 5.03 -20.89
CA LYS A 73 9.54 6.38 -21.36
C LYS A 73 11.04 6.68 -21.52
N ASN A 74 11.91 5.97 -20.79
CA ASN A 74 13.37 6.12 -20.91
C ASN A 74 13.97 5.38 -22.13
N HIS A 75 13.18 4.57 -22.84
CA HIS A 75 13.64 3.75 -23.96
C HIS A 75 13.31 4.34 -25.36
N PHE A 76 12.77 5.56 -25.42
CA PHE A 76 12.48 6.29 -26.67
C PHE A 76 13.38 7.51 -26.84
#